data_AF-A0A3D0Z2M8-F1
#
_entry.id   AF-A0A3D0Z2M8-F1
#
_cell.length_a   1.000
_cell.length_b   1.000
_cell.length_c   1.000
_cell.angle_alpha   90.00
_cell.angle_beta   90.00
_cell.angle_gamma   90.00
#
_symmetry.space_group_name_H-M   'P 1'
#
loop_
_entity.id
_entity.type
_entity.pdbx_description
1 polymer ?
#
loop_
_entity_poly.entity_id
_entity_poly.type
_entity_poly.pdbx_seq_one_letter_code
_entity_poly.pdbx_strand_id
1 'polypeptide(L)' 'MNLNELRRQIDDTDDRILKLFLSRMELAGRVAEYKASSGLPVLHKGREEEILNRLAERADEQADCVKALFST' A
#
# COMPACT_ATOMS: atom_id res chain seq x y z
N MET A 1 11.00 -21.93 18.95
CA MET A 1 11.36 -20.91 17.94
C MET A 1 12.57 -20.14 18.43
N ASN A 2 13.60 -19.94 17.61
CA ASN A 2 14.80 -19.15 17.98
C ASN A 2 14.89 -17.83 17.19
N LEU A 3 15.84 -16.97 17.56
CA LEU A 3 16.05 -15.66 16.93
C LEU A 3 16.30 -15.76 15.41
N ASN A 4 17.02 -16.77 14.95
CA ASN A 4 17.30 -16.94 13.53
C ASN A 4 16.07 -17.39 12.74
N GLU A 5 15.21 -18.21 13.35
CA GLU A 5 13.92 -18.59 12.74
C GLU A 5 12.97 -17.40 12.66
N LEU A 6 12.93 -16.55 13.69
CA LEU A 6 12.18 -15.28 13.65
C LEU A 6 12.67 -14.37 12.52
N ARG A 7 13.99 -14.21 12.40
CA ARG A 7 14.59 -13.37 11.35
C ARG A 7 14.25 -13.87 9.94
N ARG A 8 14.35 -15.18 9.69
CA ARG A 8 13.94 -15.75 8.40
C ARG A 8 12.47 -15.50 8.07
N GLN A 9 11.58 -15.58 9.07
CA GLN A 9 10.16 -15.27 8.85
C GLN A 9 9.93 -13.79 8.53
N ILE A 10 10.72 -12.89 9.11
CA ILE A 10 10.71 -11.46 8.76
C ILE A 10 11.20 -11.29 7.33
N ASP A 11 12.35 -11.85 6.96
CA ASP A 11 12.90 -11.76 5.60
C ASP A 11 11.88 -12.24 4.55
N ASP A 12 11.25 -13.41 4.78
CA ASP A 12 10.20 -13.94 3.92
C ASP A 12 8.96 -13.02 3.83
N THR A 13 8.65 -12.31 4.91
CA THR A 13 7.53 -11.35 4.95
C THR A 13 7.88 -10.09 4.17
N ASP A 14 9.08 -9.58 4.34
CA ASP A 14 9.58 -8.38 3.65
C ASP A 14 9.62 -8.59 2.14
N ASP A 15 10.07 -9.76 1.67
CA ASP A 15 10.04 -10.12 0.25
C ASP A 15 8.62 -10.10 -0.34
N ARG A 16 7.63 -10.57 0.44
CA ARG A 16 6.21 -10.55 0.02
C ARG A 16 5.67 -9.12 0.01
N ILE A 17 6.01 -8.32 1.00
CA ILE A 17 5.63 -6.90 1.05
C ILE A 17 6.20 -6.18 -0.16
N LEU A 18 7.48 -6.36 -0.47
CA LEU A 18 8.14 -5.73 -1.62
C LEU A 18 7.44 -6.10 -2.93
N LYS A 19 7.17 -7.40 -3.15
CA LYS A 19 6.48 -7.86 -4.35
C LYS A 19 5.10 -7.23 -4.51
N LEU A 20 4.31 -7.19 -3.43
CA LEU A 20 2.97 -6.60 -3.44
C LEU A 20 3.02 -5.09 -3.64
N PHE A 21 3.99 -4.41 -3.02
CA PHE A 21 4.20 -2.98 -3.17
C PHE A 21 4.51 -2.60 -4.61
N LEU A 22 5.45 -3.30 -5.26
CA LEU A 22 5.79 -3.07 -6.67
C LEU A 22 4.58 -3.28 -7.59
N SER A 23 3.79 -4.33 -7.35
CA SER A 23 2.55 -4.56 -8.10
C SER A 23 1.53 -3.43 -7.90
N ARG A 24 1.40 -2.89 -6.68
CA ARG A 24 0.57 -1.72 -6.41
C ARG A 24 1.05 -0.49 -7.19
N MET A 25 2.36 -0.25 -7.26
CA MET A 25 2.94 0.88 -8.00
C MET A 25 2.66 0.79 -9.51
N GLU A 26 2.78 -0.41 -10.09
CA GLU A 26 2.43 -0.64 -11.49
C GLU A 26 0.95 -0.32 -11.76
N LEU A 27 0.04 -0.80 -10.90
CA LEU A 27 -1.38 -0.52 -11.01
C LEU A 27 -1.71 0.97 -10.85
N ALA A 28 -1.05 1.66 -9.90
CA ALA A 28 -1.20 3.10 -9.72
C ALA A 28 -0.75 3.88 -10.96
N GLY A 29 0.37 3.48 -11.59
CA GLY A 29 0.85 4.04 -12.85
C GLY A 29 -0.17 3.87 -13.97
N ARG A 30 -0.73 2.67 -14.14
CA ARG A 30 -1.80 2.41 -15.13
C ARG A 30 -3.06 3.23 -14.89
N VAL A 31 -3.43 3.48 -13.63
CA VAL A 31 -4.54 4.38 -13.29
C VAL A 31 -4.23 5.82 -13.67
N ALA A 32 -3.00 6.28 -13.45
CA ALA A 32 -2.57 7.62 -13.85
C ALA A 32 -2.59 7.79 -15.38
N GLU A 33 -2.09 6.82 -16.12
CA GLU A 33 -2.15 6.78 -17.60
C GLU A 33 -3.59 6.82 -18.10
N TYR A 34 -4.47 5.98 -17.54
CA TYR A 34 -5.89 5.96 -17.89
C TYR A 34 -6.59 7.30 -17.65
N LYS A 35 -6.30 7.94 -16.51
CA LYS A 35 -6.86 9.26 -16.19
C LYS A 35 -6.35 10.32 -17.16
N ALA A 36 -5.05 10.31 -17.47
CA ALA A 36 -4.44 11.23 -18.42
C ALA A 36 -5.06 11.08 -19.82
N SER A 37 -5.22 9.86 -20.33
CA SER A 37 -5.83 9.62 -21.64
C SER A 37 -7.31 9.95 -21.70
N SER A 38 -8.01 9.93 -20.56
CA SER A 38 -9.45 10.19 -20.45
C SER A 38 -9.79 11.63 -20.04
N GLY A 39 -8.79 12.50 -19.86
CA GLY A 39 -8.98 13.88 -19.38
C GLY A 39 -9.48 13.97 -17.94
N LEU A 40 -9.30 12.93 -17.14
CA LEU A 40 -9.71 12.89 -15.72
C LEU A 40 -8.62 13.45 -14.81
N PRO A 41 -8.97 14.11 -13.70
CA PRO A 41 -8.01 14.60 -12.73
C PRO A 41 -7.26 13.42 -12.05
N VAL A 42 -5.93 13.53 -12.03
CA VAL A 42 -5.04 12.53 -11.39
C VAL A 42 -5.32 12.46 -9.89
N LEU A 43 -5.42 13.62 -9.23
CA LEU A 43 -5.74 13.72 -7.80
C LEU A 43 -7.23 13.45 -7.57
N HIS A 44 -7.53 12.52 -6.65
CA HIS A 44 -8.91 12.26 -6.23
C HIS A 44 -8.95 12.07 -4.71
N LYS A 45 -8.93 13.19 -3.98
CA LYS A 45 -8.81 13.23 -2.51
C LYS A 45 -9.76 12.28 -1.77
N GLY A 46 -11.03 12.26 -2.16
CA GLY A 46 -12.01 11.36 -1.51
C GLY A 46 -11.70 9.86 -1.70
N ARG A 47 -10.98 9.49 -2.77
CA ARG A 47 -10.56 8.10 -3.01
C ARG A 47 -9.33 7.74 -2.18
N GLU A 48 -8.41 8.69 -2.01
CA GLU A 48 -7.25 8.52 -1.12
C GLU A 48 -7.71 8.35 0.32
N GLU A 49 -8.61 9.21 0.80
CA GLU A 49 -9.21 9.11 2.13
C GLU A 49 -9.94 7.77 2.34
N GLU A 50 -10.74 7.32 1.38
CA GLU A 50 -11.43 6.02 1.46
C GLU A 50 -10.43 4.85 1.60
N ILE A 51 -9.32 4.87 0.85
CA ILE A 51 -8.29 3.83 0.93
C ILE A 51 -7.64 3.86 2.30
N LEU A 52 -7.24 5.04 2.80
CA LEU A 52 -6.58 5.18 4.09
C LEU A 52 -7.50 4.76 5.25
N ASN A 53 -8.77 5.15 5.23
CA ASN A 53 -9.73 4.77 6.26
C ASN A 53 -9.97 3.26 6.25
N ARG A 54 -10.24 2.67 5.07
CA ARG A 54 -10.46 1.22 4.93
C ARG A 54 -9.25 0.39 5.38
N LEU A 55 -8.03 0.87 5.14
CA LEU A 55 -6.81 0.16 5.57
C LEU A 55 -6.52 0.36 7.05
N ALA A 56 -6.75 1.56 7.58
CA ALA A 56 -6.59 1.87 8.99
C ALA A 56 -7.56 1.07 9.88
N GLU A 57 -8.83 0.98 9.49
CA GLU A 57 -9.84 0.18 10.19
C GLU A 57 -9.46 -1.30 10.31
N ARG A 58 -8.71 -1.82 9.32
CA ARG A 58 -8.24 -3.21 9.32
C ARG A 58 -6.96 -3.43 10.11
N ALA A 59 -6.25 -2.36 10.45
CA ALA A 59 -4.95 -2.40 11.10
C ALA A 59 -5.01 -2.20 12.62
N ASP A 60 -6.18 -1.84 13.15
CA ASP A 60 -6.44 -1.64 14.59
C ASP A 60 -5.37 -0.76 15.25
N GLU A 61 -4.60 -1.28 16.21
CA GLU A 61 -3.52 -0.56 16.91
C GLU A 61 -2.41 -0.02 15.97
N GLN A 62 -2.27 -0.56 14.77
CA GLN A 62 -1.26 -0.16 13.78
C GLN A 62 -1.80 0.81 12.72
N ALA A 63 -3.00 1.37 12.92
CA ALA A 63 -3.67 2.27 11.98
C ALA A 63 -2.78 3.42 11.47
N ASP A 64 -2.03 4.07 12.36
CA ASP A 64 -1.18 5.21 11.99
C ASP A 64 0.02 4.78 11.13
N CYS A 65 0.65 3.65 11.46
CA CYS A 65 1.73 3.08 10.65
C CYS A 65 1.24 2.69 9.26
N VAL A 66 0.03 2.11 9.16
CA VAL A 66 -0.58 1.77 7.88
C VAL A 66 -0.91 3.03 7.08
N LYS A 67 -1.47 4.08 7.70
CA LYS A 67 -1.72 5.34 6.99
C LYS A 67 -0.43 5.94 6.40
N ALA A 68 0.66 5.94 7.17
CA ALA A 68 1.95 6.43 6.71
C ALA A 68 2.52 5.63 5.54
N LEU A 69 2.32 4.30 5.52
CA LEU A 69 2.78 3.44 4.42
C LEU A 69 2.00 3.66 3.12
N PHE A 70 0.70 3.97 3.22
CA PHE A 70 -0.19 4.06 2.07
C PHE A 70 -0.48 5.50 1.59
N SER A 71 -0.02 6.52 2.32
CA SER A 71 -0.03 7.90 1.86
C SER A 71 1.03 8.09 0.76
N THR A 72 0.58 8.39 -0.46
CA THR A 72 1.39 8.69 -1.65
C THR A 72 0.82 9.87 -2.39
#